data_AF-A0A936MNE1-F1
#
_entry.id   AF-A0A936MNE1-F1
#
_cell.length_a   1.000
_cell.length_b   1.000
_cell.length_c   1.000
_cell.angle_alpha   90.00
_cell.angle_beta   90.00
_cell.angle_gamma   90.00
#
_symmetry.space_group_name_H-M   'P 1'
#
loop_
_entity.id
_entity.type
_entity.pdbx_description
1 polymer ?
#
loop_
_entity_poly.entity_id
_entity_poly.type
_entity_poly.pdbx_seq_one_letter_code
_entity_poly.pdbx_strand_id
1 'polypeptide(L)'
;METERDWETLQRLVEAAAREAWKASPSGVGERLAMAEGEAHRLRLDTRQAGKHGLLRSVMERALFEVGAAAAAGNPPRKADIDPLGKNLHKQAFGEVMALVEELSRLARFCNEAEALAPTAGGTVEEWAAFARDHGAWADMAARSARRLGEQVTELRDARRRVLERYLGVRDGLNARFAETLAKNEEDAYRNTVQLPDALPLHLLTRALIRPLVEDGRRVLLVVLDGCDLSTFYEVLLRRADDGMAIGLLAPNVHDGKLKQKLADSDGLLLGLSPIPTVTSHARRAIFLGDMPKNPILGETESAHANASDDIAAWRKNAALADAASAFFEGGSGAGCNERRGRACIE
;
A
#
# COMPACT_ATOMS: atom_id res chain seq x y z
N MET A 1 32.33 7.37 33.08
CA MET A 1 33.71 7.17 32.59
C MET A 1 33.87 5.71 32.16
N GLU A 2 33.05 5.25 31.22
CA GLU A 2 33.24 3.97 30.51
C GLU A 2 34.10 4.34 29.30
N THR A 3 35.40 4.12 29.47
CA THR A 3 36.44 4.98 28.91
C THR A 3 37.08 4.30 27.71
N GLU A 4 37.40 5.07 26.68
CA GLU A 4 38.22 4.81 25.49
C GLU A 4 38.94 3.44 25.39
N ARG A 5 39.60 3.00 26.46
CA ARG A 5 40.15 1.65 26.65
C ARG A 5 39.19 0.49 26.34
N ASP A 6 37.92 0.60 26.69
CA ASP A 6 36.90 -0.42 26.42
C ASP A 6 36.60 -0.52 24.92
N TRP A 7 36.58 0.64 24.25
CA TRP A 7 36.39 0.74 22.80
C TRP A 7 37.58 0.14 22.03
N GLU A 8 38.80 0.47 22.46
CA GLU A 8 40.03 -0.13 21.94
C GLU A 8 40.07 -1.65 22.14
N THR A 9 39.47 -2.13 23.23
CA THR A 9 39.40 -3.57 23.52
C THR A 9 38.45 -4.26 22.55
N LEU A 10 37.24 -3.73 22.36
CA LEU A 10 36.27 -4.27 21.41
C LEU A 10 36.83 -4.27 19.97
N GLN A 11 37.44 -3.17 19.53
CA GLN A 11 38.02 -3.08 18.18
C GLN A 11 39.13 -4.11 17.98
N ARG A 12 40.04 -4.27 18.95
CA ARG A 12 41.10 -5.29 18.87
C ARG A 12 40.55 -6.71 18.80
N LEU A 13 39.49 -7.02 19.54
CA LEU A 13 38.87 -8.35 19.50
C LEU A 13 38.23 -8.65 18.13
N VAL A 14 37.50 -7.68 17.56
CA VAL A 14 36.88 -7.80 16.23
C VAL A 14 37.93 -7.92 15.13
N GLU A 15 38.98 -7.11 15.15
CA GLU A 15 40.09 -7.19 14.20
C GLU A 15 40.85 -8.52 14.30
N ALA A 16 41.09 -9.02 15.52
CA ALA A 16 41.72 -10.31 15.73
C ALA A 16 40.86 -11.46 15.16
N ALA A 17 39.56 -11.46 15.44
CA ALA A 17 38.63 -12.43 14.87
C ALA A 17 38.63 -12.41 13.33
N ALA A 18 38.63 -11.23 12.72
CA ALA A 18 38.71 -11.09 11.25
C ALA A 18 40.03 -11.66 10.69
N ARG A 19 41.16 -11.41 11.35
CA ARG A 19 42.47 -11.94 10.94
C ARG A 19 42.58 -13.45 11.14
N GLU A 20 42.00 -14.00 12.20
CA GLU A 20 41.99 -15.44 12.46
C GLU A 20 41.07 -16.19 11.49
N ALA A 21 39.93 -15.60 11.11
CA ALA A 21 39.05 -16.11 10.07
C ALA A 21 39.78 -16.16 8.72
N TRP A 22 40.54 -15.12 8.39
CA TRP A 22 41.41 -15.09 7.21
C TRP A 22 42.51 -16.17 7.24
N LYS A 23 42.99 -16.53 8.44
CA LYS A 23 44.05 -17.53 8.66
C LYS A 23 43.53 -18.97 8.84
N ALA A 24 42.22 -19.20 8.67
CA ALA A 24 41.59 -20.52 8.63
C ALA A 24 41.56 -21.31 9.96
N SER A 25 41.53 -20.64 11.14
CA SER A 25 41.29 -21.32 12.43
C SER A 25 39.87 -21.05 12.96
N PRO A 26 38.91 -21.99 12.82
CA PRO A 26 37.53 -21.74 13.24
C PRO A 26 37.32 -21.62 14.76
N SER A 27 38.11 -22.34 15.57
CA SER A 27 37.95 -22.35 17.03
C SER A 27 38.39 -21.04 17.70
N GLY A 28 39.53 -20.47 17.26
CA GLY A 28 40.02 -19.18 17.78
C GLY A 28 39.06 -18.02 17.47
N VAL A 29 38.49 -18.03 16.25
CA VAL A 29 37.48 -17.04 15.83
C VAL A 29 36.25 -17.08 16.73
N GLY A 30 35.76 -18.28 17.05
CA GLY A 30 34.58 -18.46 17.91
C GLY A 30 34.77 -17.86 19.31
N GLU A 31 35.91 -18.13 19.95
CA GLU A 31 36.23 -17.60 21.29
C GLU A 31 36.40 -16.07 21.27
N ARG A 32 37.10 -15.52 20.27
CA ARG A 32 37.30 -14.07 20.12
C ARG A 32 35.99 -13.34 19.88
N LEU A 33 35.12 -13.89 19.03
CA LEU A 33 33.79 -13.34 18.82
C LEU A 33 32.95 -13.42 20.09
N ALA A 34 32.96 -14.53 20.83
CA ALA A 34 32.23 -14.63 22.10
C ALA A 34 32.68 -13.58 23.13
N MET A 35 33.98 -13.31 23.23
CA MET A 35 34.49 -12.22 24.09
C MET A 35 34.05 -10.84 23.58
N ALA A 36 34.10 -10.61 22.27
CA ALA A 36 33.64 -9.37 21.65
C ALA A 36 32.14 -9.14 21.85
N GLU A 37 31.32 -10.19 21.80
CA GLU A 37 29.88 -10.14 22.10
C GLU A 37 29.62 -9.75 23.56
N GLY A 38 30.38 -10.33 24.50
CA GLY A 38 30.30 -9.96 25.92
C GLY A 38 30.65 -8.48 26.17
N GLU A 39 31.72 -7.98 25.56
CA GLU A 39 32.10 -6.57 25.66
C GLU A 39 31.09 -5.64 24.98
N ALA A 40 30.58 -6.02 23.82
CA ALA A 40 29.54 -5.24 23.13
C ALA A 40 28.24 -5.14 23.94
N HIS A 41 27.86 -6.22 24.62
CA HIS A 41 26.71 -6.23 25.52
C HIS A 41 26.91 -5.27 26.71
N ARG A 42 28.11 -5.28 27.32
CA ARG A 42 28.48 -4.37 28.41
C ARG A 42 28.48 -2.91 27.97
N LEU A 43 29.05 -2.63 26.79
CA LEU A 43 29.19 -1.28 26.24
C LEU A 43 27.88 -0.66 25.76
N ARG A 44 26.81 -1.44 25.66
CA ARG A 44 25.48 -0.96 25.28
C ARG A 44 25.46 -0.17 23.96
N LEU A 45 26.07 -0.75 22.93
CA LEU A 45 26.23 -0.09 21.63
C LEU A 45 24.88 0.35 21.04
N ASP A 46 24.84 1.60 20.56
CA ASP A 46 23.67 2.18 19.91
C ASP A 46 23.55 1.77 18.42
N THR A 47 22.42 2.14 17.79
CA THR A 47 22.17 1.84 16.37
C THR A 47 23.25 2.38 15.41
N ARG A 48 23.88 3.53 15.73
CA ARG A 48 24.91 4.14 14.86
C ARG A 48 26.24 3.41 14.98
N GLN A 49 26.55 2.92 16.17
CA GLN A 49 27.72 2.09 16.45
C GLN A 49 27.53 0.68 15.89
N ALA A 50 26.30 0.17 15.88
CA ALA A 50 26.00 -1.19 15.43
C ALA A 50 26.44 -1.48 13.98
N GLY A 51 26.28 -0.52 13.07
CA GLY A 51 26.74 -0.65 11.69
C GLY A 51 28.26 -0.77 11.53
N LYS A 52 29.06 -0.46 12.56
CA LYS A 52 30.53 -0.58 12.56
C LYS A 52 31.02 -1.94 13.01
N HIS A 53 30.18 -2.73 13.69
CA HIS A 53 30.52 -4.03 14.24
C HIS A 53 29.80 -5.15 13.51
N GLY A 54 30.02 -5.22 12.19
CA GLY A 54 29.32 -6.14 11.29
C GLY A 54 29.53 -7.63 11.56
N LEU A 55 30.42 -8.03 12.48
CA LEU A 55 30.62 -9.45 12.85
C LEU A 55 29.78 -9.88 14.06
N LEU A 56 29.25 -8.92 14.83
CA LEU A 56 28.60 -9.18 16.11
C LEU A 56 27.08 -9.27 15.95
N ARG A 57 26.51 -10.38 16.43
CA ARG A 57 25.09 -10.70 16.42
C ARG A 57 24.32 -9.93 17.49
N SER A 58 24.82 -9.87 18.72
CA SER A 58 24.08 -9.22 19.82
C SER A 58 23.89 -7.72 19.58
N VAL A 59 24.85 -7.11 18.90
CA VAL A 59 24.81 -5.71 18.48
C VAL A 59 23.68 -5.46 17.48
N MET A 60 23.50 -6.37 16.52
CA MET A 60 22.42 -6.29 15.55
C MET A 60 21.05 -6.46 16.23
N GLU A 61 20.90 -7.49 17.06
CA GLU A 61 19.67 -7.77 17.80
C GLU A 61 19.24 -6.57 18.65
N ARG A 62 20.18 -6.03 19.43
CA ARG A 62 19.94 -4.85 20.25
C ARG A 62 19.55 -3.63 19.43
N ALA A 63 20.28 -3.33 18.36
CA ALA A 63 19.98 -2.19 17.50
C ALA A 63 18.57 -2.26 16.92
N LEU A 64 18.13 -3.44 16.47
CA LEU A 64 16.78 -3.65 15.97
C LEU A 64 15.72 -3.46 17.05
N PHE A 65 15.98 -3.96 18.27
CA PHE A 65 15.10 -3.74 19.41
C PHE A 65 14.98 -2.26 19.79
N GLU A 66 16.10 -1.53 19.82
CA GLU A 66 16.14 -0.09 20.09
C GLU A 66 15.38 0.71 19.01
N VAL A 67 15.54 0.35 17.73
CA VAL A 67 14.78 0.97 16.62
C VAL A 67 13.28 0.72 16.80
N GLY A 68 12.87 -0.51 17.10
CA GLY A 68 11.48 -0.85 17.36
C GLY A 68 10.90 -0.08 18.54
N ALA A 69 11.65 0.00 19.65
CA ALA A 69 11.26 0.77 20.83
C ALA A 69 11.14 2.27 20.53
N ALA A 70 12.07 2.84 19.76
CA ALA A 70 12.05 4.24 19.35
C ALA A 70 10.84 4.57 18.46
N ALA A 71 10.53 3.70 17.49
CA ALA A 71 9.32 3.82 16.67
C ALA A 71 8.05 3.78 17.53
N ALA A 72 7.97 2.84 18.49
CA ALA A 72 6.85 2.73 19.42
C ALA A 72 6.71 3.95 20.35
N ALA A 73 7.81 4.60 20.69
CA ALA A 73 7.82 5.84 21.47
C ALA A 73 7.44 7.08 20.62
N GLY A 74 7.32 6.96 19.29
CA GLY A 74 7.08 8.09 18.40
C GLY A 74 8.33 8.85 17.98
N ASN A 75 9.52 8.28 18.21
CA ASN A 75 10.81 8.82 17.78
C ASN A 75 11.45 7.90 16.72
N PRO A 76 10.79 7.65 15.58
CA PRO A 76 11.27 6.68 14.61
C PRO A 76 12.62 7.09 14.01
N PRO A 77 13.61 6.18 13.97
CA PRO A 77 14.86 6.40 13.25
C PRO A 77 14.63 6.63 11.75
N ARG A 78 15.53 7.33 11.07
CA ARG A 78 15.45 7.49 9.61
C ARG A 78 15.96 6.23 8.91
N LYS A 79 15.60 6.05 7.64
CA LYS A 79 16.10 4.94 6.83
C LYS A 79 17.64 4.89 6.83
N ALA A 80 18.29 6.04 6.70
CA ALA A 80 19.74 6.16 6.76
C ALA A 80 20.37 5.69 8.10
N ASP A 81 19.60 5.65 9.20
CA ASP A 81 20.06 5.12 10.48
C ASP A 81 19.94 3.57 10.53
N ILE A 82 19.05 2.98 9.72
CA ILE A 82 18.79 1.53 9.66
C ILE A 82 19.65 0.85 8.58
N ASP A 83 19.83 1.50 7.42
CA ASP A 83 20.60 0.98 6.28
C ASP A 83 22.00 0.40 6.65
N PRO A 84 22.78 1.02 7.57
CA PRO A 84 24.06 0.46 7.98
C PRO A 84 23.99 -0.95 8.59
N LEU A 85 22.86 -1.32 9.21
CA LEU A 85 22.67 -2.66 9.78
C LEU A 85 22.68 -3.74 8.69
N GLY A 86 22.32 -3.39 7.44
CA GLY A 86 22.39 -4.27 6.28
C GLY A 86 23.81 -4.70 5.88
N LYS A 87 24.84 -4.14 6.51
CA LYS A 87 26.25 -4.55 6.35
C LYS A 87 26.69 -5.64 7.34
N ASN A 88 25.85 -5.99 8.31
CA ASN A 88 26.16 -7.03 9.29
C ASN A 88 26.13 -8.42 8.64
N LEU A 89 27.06 -9.30 9.04
CA LEU A 89 27.19 -10.68 8.58
C LEU A 89 25.93 -11.49 8.88
N HIS A 90 25.26 -11.20 9.99
CA HIS A 90 24.06 -11.89 10.44
C HIS A 90 22.77 -11.36 9.80
N LYS A 91 22.85 -10.43 8.84
CA LYS A 91 21.66 -9.78 8.26
C LYS A 91 20.59 -10.75 7.75
N GLN A 92 21.02 -11.87 7.16
CA GLN A 92 20.10 -12.86 6.61
C GLN A 92 19.28 -13.52 7.73
N ALA A 93 19.88 -13.76 8.90
CA ALA A 93 19.19 -14.35 10.04
C ALA A 93 18.17 -13.40 10.69
N PHE A 94 18.32 -12.09 10.48
CA PHE A 94 17.42 -11.05 11.00
C PHE A 94 16.55 -10.40 9.91
N GLY A 95 16.46 -10.99 8.71
CA GLY A 95 15.80 -10.36 7.56
C GLY A 95 14.35 -9.92 7.85
N GLU A 96 13.55 -10.79 8.48
CA GLU A 96 12.17 -10.49 8.86
C GLU A 96 12.07 -9.43 9.96
N VAL A 97 13.00 -9.46 10.93
CA VAL A 97 13.06 -8.46 12.00
C VAL A 97 13.43 -7.08 11.45
N MET A 98 14.41 -7.03 10.54
CA MET A 98 14.81 -5.82 9.81
C MET A 98 13.62 -5.23 9.03
N ALA A 99 12.95 -6.06 8.23
CA ALA A 99 11.77 -5.63 7.48
C ALA A 99 10.67 -5.08 8.41
N LEU A 100 10.43 -5.75 9.55
CA LEU A 100 9.43 -5.28 10.51
C LEU A 100 9.81 -3.91 11.09
N VAL A 101 11.04 -3.71 11.57
CA VAL A 101 11.43 -2.42 12.17
C VAL A 101 11.44 -1.27 11.16
N GLU A 102 11.72 -1.56 9.89
CA GLU A 102 11.61 -0.58 8.80
C GLU A 102 10.16 -0.14 8.61
N GLU A 103 9.21 -1.08 8.55
CA GLU A 103 7.79 -0.77 8.42
C GLU A 103 7.25 -0.03 9.67
N LEU A 104 7.63 -0.46 10.87
CA LEU A 104 7.24 0.24 12.11
C LEU A 104 7.78 1.67 12.14
N SER A 105 9.03 1.89 11.71
CA SER A 105 9.63 3.22 11.65
C SER A 105 8.95 4.10 10.61
N ARG A 106 8.61 3.54 9.44
CA ARG A 106 7.85 4.25 8.39
C ARG A 106 6.47 4.67 8.89
N LEU A 107 5.73 3.76 9.50
CA LEU A 107 4.40 4.04 10.07
C LEU A 107 4.44 5.08 11.17
N ALA A 108 5.41 4.98 12.08
CA ALA A 108 5.56 5.95 13.15
C ALA A 108 5.88 7.36 12.61
N ARG A 109 6.64 7.49 11.51
CA ARG A 109 6.86 8.79 10.85
C ARG A 109 5.57 9.34 10.25
N PHE A 110 4.81 8.50 9.53
CA PHE A 110 3.50 8.90 9.03
C PHE A 110 2.61 9.39 10.17
N CYS A 111 2.54 8.69 11.30
CA CYS A 111 1.73 9.12 12.44
C CYS A 111 2.14 10.49 13.00
N ASN A 112 3.42 10.85 12.93
CA ASN A 112 3.92 12.14 13.40
C ASN A 112 3.62 13.28 12.42
N GLU A 113 3.53 12.98 11.12
CA GLU A 113 3.42 13.97 10.04
C GLU A 113 2.00 14.08 9.46
N ALA A 114 1.15 13.06 9.67
CA ALA A 114 -0.15 12.92 9.03
C ALA A 114 -1.04 14.15 9.19
N GLU A 115 -1.07 14.75 10.38
CA GLU A 115 -1.88 15.94 10.65
C GLU A 115 -1.43 17.17 9.84
N ALA A 116 -0.11 17.33 9.66
CA ALA A 116 0.46 18.43 8.90
C ALA A 116 0.33 18.22 7.38
N LEU A 117 0.31 16.96 6.93
CA LEU A 117 0.16 16.58 5.53
C LEU A 117 -1.30 16.54 5.08
N ALA A 118 -2.25 16.31 6.00
CA ALA A 118 -3.66 16.18 5.68
C ALA A 118 -4.27 17.51 5.21
N PRO A 119 -5.25 17.48 4.30
CA PRO A 119 -5.97 18.67 3.87
C PRO A 119 -6.58 19.45 5.05
N THR A 120 -6.46 20.78 5.03
CA THR A 120 -6.94 21.66 6.12
C THR A 120 -8.47 21.62 6.27
N ALA A 121 -8.99 22.23 7.34
CA ALA A 121 -10.42 22.45 7.50
C ALA A 121 -10.94 23.32 6.33
N GLY A 122 -11.73 22.72 5.42
CA GLY A 122 -12.17 23.34 4.17
C GLY A 122 -11.51 22.79 2.90
N GLY A 123 -10.64 21.78 3.03
CA GLY A 123 -10.08 21.08 1.89
C GLY A 123 -11.16 20.38 1.04
N THR A 124 -10.82 20.10 -0.21
CA THR A 124 -11.67 19.47 -1.22
C THR A 124 -11.53 17.95 -1.22
N VAL A 125 -12.46 17.25 -1.86
CA VAL A 125 -12.39 15.78 -2.00
C VAL A 125 -11.21 15.37 -2.88
N GLU A 126 -10.83 16.20 -3.85
CA GLU A 126 -9.67 16.03 -4.71
C GLU A 126 -8.35 16.11 -3.92
N GLU A 127 -8.23 17.05 -3.00
CA GLU A 127 -7.07 17.15 -2.10
C GLU A 127 -6.97 15.92 -1.20
N TRP A 128 -8.09 15.41 -0.71
CA TRP A 128 -8.13 14.15 0.05
C TRP A 128 -7.75 12.93 -0.81
N ALA A 129 -8.15 12.90 -2.08
CA ALA A 129 -7.74 11.85 -3.01
C ALA A 129 -6.22 11.90 -3.26
N ALA A 130 -5.67 13.09 -3.50
CA ALA A 130 -4.23 13.28 -3.63
C ALA A 130 -3.47 12.84 -2.37
N PHE A 131 -3.96 13.24 -1.18
CA PHE A 131 -3.41 12.79 0.10
C PHE A 131 -3.45 11.26 0.24
N ALA A 132 -4.57 10.62 -0.13
CA ALA A 132 -4.70 9.18 -0.07
C ALA A 132 -3.70 8.46 -0.99
N ARG A 133 -3.42 9.02 -2.17
CA ARG A 133 -2.42 8.49 -3.10
C ARG A 133 -0.99 8.69 -2.60
N ASP A 134 -0.65 9.91 -2.20
CA ASP A 134 0.73 10.32 -1.95
C ASP A 134 1.20 9.91 -0.55
N HIS A 135 0.26 9.76 0.40
CA HIS A 135 0.57 9.50 1.81
C HIS A 135 -0.20 8.32 2.42
N GLY A 136 -1.48 8.15 2.10
CA GLY A 136 -2.33 7.14 2.72
C GLY A 136 -2.03 5.71 2.27
N ALA A 137 -1.94 5.48 0.97
CA ALA A 137 -1.89 4.14 0.40
C ALA A 137 -0.65 3.34 0.84
N TRP A 138 0.53 3.98 0.84
CA TRP A 138 1.74 3.32 1.30
C TRP A 138 1.69 3.04 2.82
N ALA A 139 1.03 3.90 3.61
CA ALA A 139 0.90 3.70 5.05
C ALA A 139 -0.05 2.53 5.37
N ASP A 140 -1.17 2.42 4.65
CA ASP A 140 -2.07 1.26 4.73
C ASP A 140 -1.33 -0.04 4.34
N MET A 141 -0.50 -0.01 3.29
CA MET A 141 0.36 -1.14 2.91
C MET A 141 1.38 -1.49 4.01
N ALA A 142 2.06 -0.49 4.57
CA ALA A 142 3.04 -0.67 5.65
C ALA A 142 2.39 -1.31 6.89
N ALA A 143 1.17 -0.89 7.24
CA ALA A 143 0.41 -1.46 8.33
C ALA A 143 0.05 -2.93 8.09
N ARG A 144 -0.38 -3.29 6.86
CA ARG A 144 -0.62 -4.70 6.49
C ARG A 144 0.67 -5.53 6.52
N SER A 145 1.77 -4.97 6.02
CA SER A 145 3.08 -5.63 6.04
C SER A 145 3.56 -5.90 7.46
N ALA A 146 3.50 -4.90 8.34
CA ALA A 146 3.87 -5.03 9.75
C ALA A 146 3.01 -6.05 10.51
N ARG A 147 1.71 -6.16 10.17
CA ARG A 147 0.84 -7.21 10.72
C ARG A 147 1.34 -8.60 10.35
N ARG A 148 1.55 -8.85 9.05
CA ARG A 148 2.09 -10.13 8.52
C ARG A 148 3.43 -10.49 9.13
N LEU A 149 4.40 -9.59 9.07
CA LEU A 149 5.76 -9.84 9.58
C LEU A 149 5.77 -10.16 11.07
N GLY A 150 4.91 -9.51 11.86
CA GLY A 150 4.84 -9.79 13.29
C GLY A 150 4.08 -11.07 13.67
N GLU A 151 3.57 -11.85 12.70
CA GLU A 151 3.14 -13.23 12.95
C GLU A 151 4.37 -14.14 13.17
N GLN A 152 5.48 -13.83 12.50
CA GLN A 152 6.74 -14.56 12.57
C GLN A 152 7.68 -13.97 13.63
N VAL A 153 7.75 -12.64 13.73
CA VAL A 153 8.65 -11.92 14.64
C VAL A 153 7.94 -11.60 15.97
N THR A 154 8.28 -12.35 17.01
CA THR A 154 7.59 -12.26 18.32
C THR A 154 8.25 -11.30 19.30
N GLU A 155 9.55 -11.06 19.14
CA GLU A 155 10.42 -10.27 20.02
C GLU A 155 10.02 -8.78 20.00
N LEU A 156 9.39 -8.32 18.92
CA LEU A 156 8.92 -6.94 18.74
C LEU A 156 7.40 -6.77 18.90
N ARG A 157 6.72 -7.76 19.51
CA ARG A 157 5.25 -7.78 19.65
C ARG A 157 4.68 -6.48 20.24
N ASP A 158 5.27 -6.00 21.33
CA ASP A 158 4.78 -4.79 22.02
C ASP A 158 5.04 -3.52 21.23
N ALA A 159 6.22 -3.41 20.61
CA ALA A 159 6.55 -2.28 19.75
C ALA A 159 5.58 -2.21 18.56
N ARG A 160 5.38 -3.34 17.87
CA ARG A 160 4.41 -3.46 16.77
C ARG A 160 3.01 -3.06 17.20
N ARG A 161 2.53 -3.62 18.32
CA ARG A 161 1.19 -3.34 18.84
C ARG A 161 0.98 -1.84 19.05
N ARG A 162 1.90 -1.17 19.75
CA ARG A 162 1.81 0.28 20.03
C ARG A 162 1.82 1.13 18.77
N VAL A 163 2.69 0.81 17.80
CA VAL A 163 2.73 1.54 16.52
C VAL A 163 1.44 1.35 15.73
N LEU A 164 0.92 0.12 15.64
CA LEU A 164 -0.33 -0.17 14.94
C LEU A 164 -1.55 0.46 15.62
N GLU A 165 -1.61 0.45 16.95
CA GLU A 165 -2.67 1.14 17.72
C GLU A 165 -2.66 2.64 17.44
N ARG A 166 -1.47 3.27 17.47
CA ARG A 166 -1.32 4.69 17.13
C ARG A 166 -1.73 4.98 15.69
N TYR A 167 -1.29 4.14 14.75
CA TYR A 167 -1.66 4.24 13.34
C TYR A 167 -3.17 4.19 13.14
N LEU A 168 -3.87 3.24 13.78
CA LEU A 168 -5.32 3.14 13.70
C LEU A 168 -6.00 4.40 14.23
N GLY A 169 -5.56 4.92 15.38
CA GLY A 169 -6.11 6.18 15.92
C GLY A 169 -5.92 7.37 14.99
N VAL A 170 -4.75 7.49 14.35
CA VAL A 170 -4.50 8.52 13.33
C VAL A 170 -5.42 8.31 12.11
N ARG A 171 -5.52 7.07 11.63
CA ARG A 171 -6.35 6.73 10.46
C ARG A 171 -7.84 7.01 10.70
N ASP A 172 -8.34 6.72 11.90
CA ASP A 172 -9.72 7.01 12.30
C ASP A 172 -9.99 8.53 12.31
N GLY A 173 -9.05 9.33 12.83
CA GLY A 173 -9.14 10.79 12.78
C GLY A 173 -9.16 11.34 11.35
N LEU A 174 -8.29 10.81 10.48
CA LEU A 174 -8.28 11.17 9.06
C LEU A 174 -9.58 10.77 8.35
N ASN A 175 -10.10 9.57 8.64
CA ASN A 175 -11.36 9.09 8.07
C ASN A 175 -12.56 9.95 8.51
N ALA A 176 -12.61 10.35 9.78
CA ALA A 176 -13.67 11.23 10.28
C ALA A 176 -13.65 12.59 9.56
N ARG A 177 -12.47 13.20 9.40
CA ARG A 177 -12.32 14.47 8.69
C ARG A 177 -12.66 14.37 7.21
N PHE A 178 -12.26 13.28 6.55
CA PHE A 178 -12.65 13.02 5.17
C PHE A 178 -14.17 12.86 5.06
N ALA A 179 -14.79 12.08 5.96
CA ALA A 179 -16.24 11.90 5.97
C ALA A 179 -16.99 13.22 6.19
N GLU A 180 -16.53 14.08 7.10
CA GLU A 180 -17.08 15.43 7.28
C GLU A 180 -16.92 16.30 6.04
N THR A 181 -15.77 16.22 5.37
CA THR A 181 -15.49 16.96 4.13
C THR A 181 -16.43 16.51 3.02
N LEU A 182 -16.57 15.20 2.85
CA LEU A 182 -17.43 14.60 1.84
C LEU A 182 -18.89 14.91 2.10
N ALA A 183 -19.37 14.79 3.35
CA ALA A 183 -20.76 15.09 3.70
C ALA A 183 -21.14 16.56 3.43
N LYS A 184 -20.21 17.50 3.60
CA LYS A 184 -20.44 18.93 3.29
C LYS A 184 -20.47 19.22 1.79
N ASN A 185 -19.78 18.41 0.99
CA ASN A 185 -19.57 18.64 -0.43
C ASN A 185 -20.11 17.48 -1.29
N GLU A 186 -21.08 16.71 -0.79
CA GLU A 186 -21.51 15.45 -1.41
C GLU A 186 -22.05 15.69 -2.83
N GLU A 187 -22.91 16.70 -2.99
CA GLU A 187 -23.48 17.07 -4.29
C GLU A 187 -22.40 17.47 -5.30
N ASP A 188 -21.32 18.09 -4.84
CA ASP A 188 -20.20 18.52 -5.68
C ASP A 188 -19.28 17.34 -6.02
N ALA A 189 -18.98 16.50 -5.03
CA ALA A 189 -18.13 15.33 -5.15
C ALA A 189 -18.74 14.28 -6.08
N TYR A 190 -20.07 14.10 -6.07
CA TYR A 190 -20.78 13.17 -6.95
C TYR A 190 -21.50 13.88 -8.10
N ARG A 191 -21.17 15.15 -8.35
CA ARG A 191 -21.84 15.94 -9.40
C ARG A 191 -21.67 15.28 -10.75
N ASN A 192 -22.77 15.22 -11.49
CA ASN A 192 -22.76 14.81 -12.88
C ASN A 192 -21.88 15.75 -13.74
N THR A 193 -20.68 15.30 -14.10
CA THR A 193 -19.78 15.97 -15.04
C THR A 193 -19.47 15.11 -16.27
N VAL A 194 -19.16 15.77 -17.38
CA VAL A 194 -18.66 15.14 -18.63
C VAL A 194 -17.13 15.16 -18.68
N GLN A 195 -16.49 16.09 -17.97
CA GLN A 195 -15.03 16.18 -17.91
C GLN A 195 -14.50 15.21 -16.85
N LEU A 196 -13.33 14.63 -17.11
CA LEU A 196 -12.64 13.72 -16.20
C LEU A 196 -12.06 14.49 -15.00
N PRO A 197 -12.62 14.35 -13.78
CA PRO A 197 -12.11 15.03 -12.60
C PRO A 197 -10.87 14.29 -12.05
N ASP A 198 -10.12 14.94 -11.15
CA ASP A 198 -8.95 14.36 -10.47
C ASP A 198 -9.34 13.20 -9.53
N ALA A 199 -10.46 13.34 -8.84
CA ALA A 199 -11.12 12.26 -8.11
C ALA A 199 -12.38 11.84 -8.89
N LEU A 200 -12.32 10.73 -9.63
CA LEU A 200 -13.39 10.23 -10.49
C LEU A 200 -14.51 9.57 -9.68
N PRO A 201 -15.72 10.14 -9.61
CA PRO A 201 -16.86 9.42 -9.04
C PRO A 201 -17.11 8.19 -9.89
N LEU A 202 -17.05 7.00 -9.29
CA LEU A 202 -17.00 5.76 -10.05
C LEU A 202 -18.27 5.50 -10.87
N HIS A 203 -19.42 6.04 -10.45
CA HIS A 203 -20.65 6.00 -11.23
C HIS A 203 -20.54 6.76 -12.56
N LEU A 204 -19.54 7.65 -12.73
CA LEU A 204 -19.30 8.42 -13.95
C LEU A 204 -18.24 7.80 -14.87
N LEU A 205 -17.65 6.68 -14.47
CA LEU A 205 -16.59 6.02 -15.23
C LEU A 205 -16.97 5.79 -16.70
N THR A 206 -18.21 5.36 -16.95
CA THR A 206 -18.65 5.08 -18.32
C THR A 206 -18.73 6.34 -19.17
N ARG A 207 -19.24 7.45 -18.61
CA ARG A 207 -19.41 8.72 -19.32
C ARG A 207 -18.12 9.52 -19.47
N ALA A 208 -17.33 9.62 -18.41
CA ALA A 208 -16.15 10.49 -18.35
C ALA A 208 -14.89 9.87 -18.96
N LEU A 209 -14.81 8.54 -19.06
CA LEU A 209 -13.61 7.83 -19.54
C LEU A 209 -13.91 6.80 -20.62
N ILE A 210 -14.78 5.81 -20.36
CA ILE A 210 -14.98 4.69 -21.29
C ILE A 210 -15.59 5.16 -22.61
N ARG A 211 -16.62 6.00 -22.56
CA ARG A 211 -17.28 6.52 -23.76
C ARG A 211 -16.32 7.31 -24.65
N PRO A 212 -15.57 8.30 -24.15
CA PRO A 212 -14.52 8.97 -24.92
C PRO A 212 -13.51 8.01 -25.56
N LEU A 213 -13.06 6.97 -24.83
CA LEU A 213 -12.14 5.97 -25.38
C LEU A 213 -12.76 5.17 -26.53
N VAL A 214 -14.03 4.79 -26.43
CA VAL A 214 -14.75 4.07 -27.48
C VAL A 214 -14.97 4.95 -28.71
N GLU A 215 -15.32 6.22 -28.52
CA GLU A 215 -15.47 7.19 -29.61
C GLU A 215 -14.15 7.47 -30.33
N ASP A 216 -13.02 7.38 -29.62
CA ASP A 216 -11.66 7.41 -30.18
C ASP A 216 -11.26 6.09 -30.88
N GLY A 217 -12.18 5.13 -31.01
CA GLY A 217 -11.98 3.86 -31.70
C GLY A 217 -11.24 2.80 -30.86
N ARG A 218 -11.10 3.00 -29.54
CA ARG A 218 -10.45 2.03 -28.64
C ARG A 218 -11.43 0.93 -28.24
N ARG A 219 -10.91 -0.29 -28.06
CA ARG A 219 -11.66 -1.38 -27.43
C ARG A 219 -11.36 -1.35 -25.93
N VAL A 220 -12.41 -1.35 -25.11
CA VAL A 220 -12.29 -1.24 -23.66
C VAL A 220 -12.77 -2.52 -23.00
N LEU A 221 -11.94 -3.09 -22.12
CA LEU A 221 -12.32 -4.13 -21.18
C LEU A 221 -12.38 -3.50 -19.78
N LEU A 222 -13.55 -3.51 -19.15
CA LEU A 222 -13.72 -3.04 -17.78
C LEU A 222 -13.62 -4.23 -16.82
N VAL A 223 -12.65 -4.18 -15.91
CA VAL A 223 -12.50 -5.14 -14.80
C VAL A 223 -12.78 -4.39 -13.50
N VAL A 224 -13.73 -4.89 -12.71
CA VAL A 224 -14.05 -4.35 -11.38
C VAL A 224 -13.55 -5.35 -10.35
N LEU A 225 -12.58 -4.93 -9.54
CA LEU A 225 -12.04 -5.72 -8.43
C LEU A 225 -12.76 -5.32 -7.15
N ASP A 226 -13.62 -6.19 -6.64
CA ASP A 226 -14.36 -5.94 -5.40
C ASP A 226 -13.41 -5.80 -4.20
N GLY A 227 -13.69 -4.84 -3.33
CA GLY A 227 -12.85 -4.52 -2.16
C GLY A 227 -11.44 -4.03 -2.49
N CYS A 228 -11.14 -3.67 -3.75
CA CYS A 228 -9.81 -3.22 -4.14
C CYS A 228 -9.62 -1.73 -3.86
N ASP A 229 -9.20 -1.42 -2.63
CA ASP A 229 -8.75 -0.08 -2.27
C ASP A 229 -7.36 0.25 -2.89
N LEU A 230 -6.97 1.51 -2.85
CA LEU A 230 -5.73 2.00 -3.47
C LEU A 230 -4.46 1.30 -2.95
N SER A 231 -4.40 1.03 -1.65
CA SER A 231 -3.26 0.33 -1.05
C SER A 231 -3.22 -1.13 -1.50
N THR A 232 -4.38 -1.78 -1.61
CA THR A 232 -4.51 -3.17 -2.11
C THR A 232 -4.06 -3.24 -3.57
N PHE A 233 -4.47 -2.28 -4.39
CA PHE A 233 -4.04 -2.18 -5.78
C PHE A 233 -2.51 -2.04 -5.91
N TYR A 234 -1.88 -1.13 -5.15
CA TYR A 234 -0.42 -1.00 -5.15
C TYR A 234 0.30 -2.25 -4.67
N GLU A 235 -0.22 -2.94 -3.65
CA GLU A 235 0.34 -4.20 -3.19
C GLU A 235 0.32 -5.28 -4.27
N VAL A 236 -0.75 -5.37 -5.07
CA VAL A 236 -0.83 -6.28 -6.21
C VAL A 236 0.21 -5.92 -7.28
N LEU A 237 0.31 -4.64 -7.65
CA LEU A 237 1.28 -4.18 -8.66
C LEU A 237 2.72 -4.48 -8.25
N LEU A 238 3.09 -4.17 -7.00
CA LEU A 238 4.45 -4.37 -6.49
C LEU A 238 4.81 -5.86 -6.43
N ARG A 239 3.92 -6.71 -5.93
CA ARG A 239 4.17 -8.17 -5.91
C ARG A 239 4.35 -8.74 -7.31
N ARG A 240 3.57 -8.27 -8.29
CA ARG A 240 3.70 -8.74 -9.68
C ARG A 240 5.00 -8.27 -10.32
N ALA A 241 5.46 -7.07 -9.99
CA ALA A 241 6.78 -6.62 -10.39
C ALA A 241 7.89 -7.51 -9.82
N ASP A 242 7.80 -7.90 -8.55
CA ASP A 242 8.75 -8.81 -7.90
C ASP A 242 8.76 -10.21 -8.54
N ASP A 243 7.60 -10.69 -9.01
CA ASP A 243 7.46 -11.94 -9.78
C ASP A 243 8.02 -11.85 -11.22
N GLY A 244 8.60 -10.71 -11.61
CA GLY A 244 9.07 -10.45 -12.98
C GLY A 244 7.93 -10.19 -13.98
N MET A 245 6.69 -10.06 -13.49
CA MET A 245 5.49 -9.75 -14.27
C MET A 245 5.08 -8.30 -14.03
N ALA A 246 5.98 -7.34 -14.28
CA ALA A 246 5.67 -5.93 -14.12
C ALA A 246 4.45 -5.55 -14.97
N ILE A 247 3.34 -5.23 -14.29
CA ILE A 247 2.12 -4.75 -14.94
C ILE A 247 2.34 -3.27 -15.24
N GLY A 248 2.73 -2.95 -16.47
CA GLY A 248 2.84 -1.57 -16.92
C GLY A 248 1.44 -0.93 -17.03
N LEU A 249 1.18 0.11 -16.23
CA LEU A 249 0.06 1.01 -16.48
C LEU A 249 0.48 1.95 -17.60
N LEU A 250 0.00 1.69 -18.81
CA LEU A 250 0.24 2.56 -19.95
C LEU A 250 -1.02 3.39 -20.20
N ALA A 251 -0.86 4.70 -20.21
CA ALA A 251 -1.92 5.60 -20.66
C ALA A 251 -2.30 5.22 -22.11
N PRO A 252 -3.59 5.03 -22.42
CA PRO A 252 -3.99 4.75 -23.79
C PRO A 252 -3.68 5.95 -24.67
N ASN A 253 -3.14 5.69 -25.87
CA ASN A 253 -3.03 6.73 -26.89
C ASN A 253 -4.44 7.14 -27.34
N VAL A 254 -4.79 8.42 -27.15
CA VAL A 254 -6.09 9.00 -27.51
C VAL A 254 -5.90 10.27 -28.34
N HIS A 255 -6.84 10.59 -29.23
CA HIS A 255 -6.75 11.76 -30.11
C HIS A 255 -7.32 13.01 -29.45
N ASP A 256 -8.26 12.87 -28.52
CA ASP A 256 -8.74 13.99 -27.69
C ASP A 256 -7.59 14.58 -26.87
N GLY A 257 -7.20 15.81 -27.19
CA GLY A 257 -6.06 16.48 -26.57
C GLY A 257 -6.21 16.72 -25.06
N LYS A 258 -7.43 16.94 -24.56
CA LYS A 258 -7.67 17.15 -23.12
C LYS A 258 -7.59 15.84 -22.36
N LEU A 259 -8.24 14.79 -22.87
CA LEU A 259 -8.17 13.46 -22.26
C LEU A 259 -6.73 12.91 -22.31
N LYS A 260 -6.03 13.11 -23.43
CA LYS A 260 -4.62 12.75 -23.58
C LYS A 260 -3.75 13.41 -22.52
N GLN A 261 -3.90 14.72 -22.34
CA GLN A 261 -3.13 15.45 -21.34
C GLN A 261 -3.44 14.92 -19.93
N LYS A 262 -4.72 14.72 -19.60
CA LYS A 262 -5.11 14.24 -18.27
C LYS A 262 -4.55 12.85 -17.95
N LEU A 263 -4.60 11.94 -18.91
CA LEU A 263 -4.04 10.59 -18.76
C LEU A 263 -2.51 10.60 -18.70
N ALA A 264 -1.85 11.53 -19.38
CA ALA A 264 -0.40 11.72 -19.28
C ALA A 264 0.01 12.29 -17.92
N ASP A 265 -0.71 13.31 -17.43
CA ASP A 265 -0.44 13.93 -16.12
C ASP A 265 -0.62 12.94 -14.95
N SER A 266 -1.41 11.90 -15.16
CA SER A 266 -1.70 10.86 -14.17
C SER A 266 -0.95 9.55 -14.39
N ASP A 267 -0.05 9.48 -15.39
CA ASP A 267 0.61 8.23 -15.84
C ASP A 267 -0.39 7.06 -16.06
N GLY A 268 -1.61 7.36 -16.51
CA GLY A 268 -2.68 6.38 -16.67
C GLY A 268 -3.32 5.88 -15.38
N LEU A 269 -2.90 6.35 -14.21
CA LEU A 269 -3.50 6.02 -12.90
C LEU A 269 -4.44 7.13 -12.43
N LEU A 270 -5.73 6.82 -12.40
CA LEU A 270 -6.78 7.73 -11.91
C LEU A 270 -7.33 7.23 -10.57
N LEU A 271 -7.70 8.17 -9.69
CA LEU A 271 -8.29 7.86 -8.40
C LEU A 271 -9.81 7.84 -8.49
N GLY A 272 -10.41 6.77 -7.98
CA GLY A 272 -11.87 6.60 -7.97
C GLY A 272 -12.49 6.93 -6.61
N LEU A 273 -13.54 7.75 -6.60
CA LEU A 273 -14.43 7.94 -5.47
C LEU A 273 -15.60 6.95 -5.56
N SER A 274 -15.60 5.96 -4.67
CA SER A 274 -16.69 4.98 -4.58
C SER A 274 -18.00 5.66 -4.16
N PRO A 275 -19.17 5.27 -4.70
CA PRO A 275 -20.45 5.77 -4.23
C PRO A 275 -20.71 5.35 -2.77
N ILE A 276 -21.47 6.18 -2.05
CA ILE A 276 -21.91 5.91 -0.68
C ILE A 276 -23.38 5.47 -0.71
N PRO A 277 -23.76 4.41 0.05
CA PRO A 277 -22.88 3.59 0.89
C PRO A 277 -21.97 2.68 0.08
N THR A 278 -20.76 2.40 0.58
CA THR A 278 -19.75 1.56 -0.08
C THR A 278 -20.08 0.06 0.05
N VAL A 279 -21.25 -0.33 -0.44
CA VAL A 279 -21.74 -1.70 -0.52
C VAL A 279 -21.46 -2.23 -1.93
N THR A 280 -20.93 -3.46 -2.06
CA THR A 280 -20.54 -4.06 -3.35
C THR A 280 -21.63 -3.94 -4.41
N SER A 281 -22.87 -4.35 -4.10
CA SER A 281 -23.99 -4.30 -5.04
C SER A 281 -24.35 -2.86 -5.43
N HIS A 282 -24.30 -1.92 -4.49
CA HIS A 282 -24.57 -0.50 -4.76
C HIS A 282 -23.51 0.12 -5.66
N ALA A 283 -22.23 -0.08 -5.33
CA ALA A 283 -21.12 0.47 -6.10
C ALA A 283 -21.05 -0.10 -7.50
N ARG A 284 -21.20 -1.41 -7.63
CA ARG A 284 -21.20 -2.10 -8.92
C ARG A 284 -22.36 -1.63 -9.81
N ARG A 285 -23.58 -1.54 -9.27
CA ARG A 285 -24.74 -1.04 -10.03
C ARG A 285 -24.58 0.42 -10.43
N ALA A 286 -23.98 1.26 -9.59
CA ALA A 286 -23.72 2.65 -9.94
C ALA A 286 -22.76 2.76 -11.13
N ILE A 287 -21.67 1.99 -11.12
CA ILE A 287 -20.71 1.90 -12.22
C ILE A 287 -21.40 1.44 -13.50
N PHE A 288 -22.17 0.34 -13.43
CA PHE A 288 -22.81 -0.24 -14.62
C PHE A 288 -23.96 0.61 -15.15
N LEU A 289 -24.70 1.30 -14.29
CA LEU A 289 -25.76 2.22 -14.70
C LEU A 289 -25.20 3.51 -15.30
N GLY A 290 -24.01 3.94 -14.89
CA GLY A 290 -23.48 5.26 -15.25
C GLY A 290 -24.13 6.41 -14.46
N ASP A 291 -24.81 6.09 -13.36
CA ASP A 291 -25.60 7.02 -12.54
C ASP A 291 -25.79 6.43 -11.13
N MET A 292 -26.16 7.26 -10.15
CA MET A 292 -26.44 6.82 -8.79
C MET A 292 -27.76 6.02 -8.74
N PRO A 293 -27.79 4.80 -8.17
CA PRO A 293 -29.02 4.02 -8.04
C PRO A 293 -30.06 4.74 -7.17
N LYS A 294 -31.28 4.91 -7.68
CA LYS A 294 -32.38 5.59 -6.98
C LYS A 294 -32.87 4.89 -5.71
N ASN A 295 -32.49 3.62 -5.50
CA ASN A 295 -32.85 2.84 -4.33
C ASN A 295 -31.54 2.39 -3.64
N PRO A 296 -31.08 3.08 -2.58
CA PRO A 296 -29.83 2.76 -1.90
C PRO A 296 -29.94 1.51 -1.01
N ILE A 297 -31.17 1.04 -0.71
CA ILE A 297 -31.40 -0.18 0.07
C ILE A 297 -31.28 -1.39 -0.84
N LEU A 298 -30.05 -1.81 -1.09
CA LEU A 298 -29.73 -3.13 -1.62
C LEU A 298 -29.28 -3.96 -0.43
N GLY A 299 -30.19 -4.73 0.14
CA GLY A 299 -29.88 -5.56 1.29
C GLY A 299 -28.78 -6.57 0.97
N GLU A 300 -27.93 -6.87 1.94
CA GLU A 300 -26.96 -7.97 1.93
C GLU A 300 -27.60 -9.37 1.70
N THR A 301 -28.94 -9.42 1.55
CA THR A 301 -29.78 -10.61 1.42
C THR A 301 -30.18 -10.94 -0.02
N GLU A 302 -29.73 -10.18 -1.02
CA GLU A 302 -30.03 -10.51 -2.43
C GLU A 302 -29.23 -11.73 -2.90
N SER A 303 -29.93 -12.71 -3.47
CA SER A 303 -29.30 -13.89 -4.07
C SER A 303 -28.32 -13.50 -5.19
N ALA A 304 -27.24 -14.26 -5.37
CA ALA A 304 -26.24 -14.02 -6.42
C ALA A 304 -26.86 -13.90 -7.83
N HIS A 305 -27.89 -14.71 -8.13
CA HIS A 305 -28.57 -14.69 -9.42
C HIS A 305 -29.42 -13.43 -9.66
N ALA A 306 -30.07 -12.91 -8.60
CA ALA A 306 -30.79 -11.65 -8.66
C ALA A 306 -29.83 -10.48 -8.88
N ASN A 307 -28.71 -10.48 -8.14
CA ASN A 307 -27.63 -9.50 -8.30
C ASN A 307 -27.09 -9.44 -9.74
N ALA A 308 -26.76 -10.58 -10.34
CA ALA A 308 -26.29 -10.68 -11.72
C ALA A 308 -27.31 -10.13 -12.73
N SER A 309 -28.59 -10.49 -12.55
CA SER A 309 -29.67 -10.05 -13.43
C SER A 309 -29.86 -8.53 -13.37
N ASP A 310 -29.78 -7.95 -12.19
CA ASP A 310 -29.91 -6.51 -11.97
C ASP A 310 -28.72 -5.73 -12.52
N ASP A 311 -27.50 -6.28 -12.44
CA ASP A 311 -26.31 -5.68 -13.03
C ASP A 311 -26.39 -5.62 -14.56
N ILE A 312 -26.84 -6.72 -15.19
CA ILE A 312 -27.09 -6.75 -16.65
C ILE A 312 -28.18 -5.73 -17.02
N ALA A 313 -29.23 -5.62 -16.21
CA ALA A 313 -30.29 -4.65 -16.45
C ALA A 313 -29.80 -3.20 -16.29
N ALA A 314 -28.93 -2.93 -15.31
CA ALA A 314 -28.28 -1.64 -15.12
C ALA A 314 -27.36 -1.29 -16.31
N TRP A 315 -26.51 -2.23 -16.74
CA TRP A 315 -25.63 -2.06 -17.90
C TRP A 315 -26.41 -1.72 -19.18
N ARG A 316 -27.52 -2.43 -19.42
CA ARG A 316 -28.39 -2.17 -20.59
C ARG A 316 -29.09 -0.81 -20.54
N LYS A 317 -29.26 -0.24 -19.35
CA LYS A 317 -29.86 1.10 -19.14
C LYS A 317 -28.83 2.22 -19.13
N ASN A 318 -27.53 1.90 -19.27
CA ASN A 318 -26.47 2.90 -19.25
C ASN A 318 -26.58 3.85 -20.44
N ALA A 319 -27.05 5.07 -20.18
CA ALA A 319 -27.29 6.06 -21.22
C ALA A 319 -26.02 6.47 -21.97
N ALA A 320 -24.84 6.40 -21.32
CA ALA A 320 -23.57 6.75 -21.94
C ALA A 320 -23.10 5.70 -22.98
N LEU A 321 -23.68 4.49 -22.97
CA LEU A 321 -23.25 3.38 -23.82
C LEU A 321 -24.36 2.89 -24.77
N ALA A 322 -25.51 3.56 -24.84
CA ALA A 322 -26.72 3.07 -25.50
C ALA A 322 -26.55 2.70 -26.99
N ASP A 323 -25.69 3.41 -27.72
CA ASP A 323 -25.34 3.22 -29.14
C ASP A 323 -23.98 2.53 -29.34
N ALA A 324 -23.22 2.30 -28.27
CA ALA A 324 -21.94 1.61 -28.34
C ALA A 324 -22.16 0.08 -28.34
N ALA A 325 -21.48 -0.63 -29.24
CA ALA A 325 -21.48 -2.09 -29.24
C ALA A 325 -20.76 -2.61 -27.99
N SER A 326 -21.54 -2.96 -26.96
CA SER A 326 -21.03 -3.48 -25.69
C SER A 326 -21.41 -4.95 -25.48
N ALA A 327 -20.58 -5.66 -24.73
CA ALA A 327 -20.85 -7.00 -24.23
C ALA A 327 -20.53 -7.01 -22.73
N PHE A 328 -21.39 -7.66 -21.95
CA PHE A 328 -21.22 -7.83 -20.52
C PHE A 328 -20.87 -9.29 -20.23
N PHE A 329 -19.80 -9.51 -19.48
CA PHE A 329 -19.34 -10.83 -19.06
C PHE A 329 -19.23 -10.84 -17.54
N GLU A 330 -19.80 -11.85 -16.90
CA GLU A 330 -19.71 -12.02 -15.45
C GLU A 330 -18.61 -13.05 -15.13
N GLY A 331 -17.54 -12.61 -14.47
CA GLY A 331 -16.51 -13.50 -13.96
C GLY A 331 -16.95 -14.13 -12.64
N GLY A 332 -16.98 -15.47 -12.58
CA GLY A 332 -17.22 -16.21 -11.32
C GLY A 332 -18.27 -17.33 -11.39
N SER A 333 -19.03 -17.45 -12.48
CA SER A 333 -19.87 -18.64 -12.69
C SER A 333 -19.09 -19.66 -13.51
N GLY A 334 -18.78 -20.82 -12.93
CA GLY A 334 -18.30 -22.01 -13.67
C GLY A 334 -19.38 -22.60 -14.61
N ALA A 335 -20.33 -21.80 -15.07
CA ALA A 335 -21.45 -22.21 -15.88
C ALA A 335 -21.09 -22.02 -17.37
N GLY A 336 -20.92 -23.17 -18.02
CA GLY A 336 -20.74 -23.38 -19.45
C GLY A 336 -21.03 -22.21 -20.38
N CYS A 337 -19.97 -21.82 -21.09
CA CYS A 337 -19.99 -21.07 -22.32
C CYS A 337 -21.03 -21.68 -23.28
N ASN A 338 -22.15 -21.00 -23.50
CA ASN A 338 -23.14 -21.45 -24.48
C ASN A 338 -22.83 -20.79 -25.82
N GLU A 339 -22.14 -21.55 -26.68
CA GLU A 339 -21.80 -21.22 -28.07
C GLU A 339 -23.06 -21.00 -28.91
N ARG A 340 -23.72 -19.85 -28.77
CA ARG A 340 -24.76 -19.41 -29.72
C ARG A 340 -24.66 -17.92 -29.97
N ARG A 341 -23.56 -17.52 -30.61
CA ARG A 341 -23.42 -16.40 -31.57
C ARG A 341 -21.93 -16.11 -31.69
N GLY A 342 -21.30 -16.63 -32.75
CA GLY A 342 -19.86 -16.57 -33.03
C GLY A 342 -19.17 -15.23 -32.74
N ARG A 343 -18.73 -15.05 -31.49
CA ARG A 343 -17.72 -14.08 -31.08
C ARG A 343 -16.72 -14.86 -30.26
N ALA A 344 -15.51 -14.97 -30.80
CA ALA A 344 -14.42 -15.69 -30.17
C ALA A 344 -14.14 -15.13 -28.78
N CYS A 345 -14.12 -16.01 -27.78
CA CYS A 345 -13.52 -15.75 -26.48
C CYS A 345 -12.00 -15.74 -26.68
N ILE A 346 -11.34 -14.68 -26.20
CA ILE A 346 -9.89 -14.68 -25.99
C ILE A 346 -9.73 -14.84 -24.49
N GLU A 347 -9.01 -15.91 -24.10
CA GLU A 347 -8.67 -16.26 -22.71
C GLU A 347 -7.80 -15.20 -22.02
#